data_AF-A0A9N7V386-F1
#
_entry.id   AF-A0A9N7V386-F1
#
_cell.length_a   1.000
_cell.length_b   1.000
_cell.length_c   1.000
_cell.angle_alpha   90.00
_cell.angle_beta   90.00
_cell.angle_gamma   90.00
#
_symmetry.space_group_name_H-M   'P 1'
#
loop_
_entity.id
_entity.type
_entity.pdbx_description
1 polymer ?
#
loop_
_entity_poly.entity_id
_entity_poly.type
_entity_poly.pdbx_seq_one_letter_code
_entity_poly.pdbx_strand_id
1 'polypeptide(L)'
;MEVMLCSLDGERCQECRSPVDPGLLKVLQLAQLSMEWLLHCQEVLSLNLHAVEERLEAERKEQEQLLEQQSQQEERVKALEEELVLKGKLVSDLQSKLLLCSHKCPICKKGFFTPQFLRSHMERRHPEDHESQLQSDREMKSQINNLKMEISGLRERNVQLQQNLDLKTAQEKRLESELDHFKAEEMARFERVQTDSARSQEQLLLKLEQQLKEQEKRLESELGHFKAEEMARFERVQTDSARSQEQLLLKLEQQLKEQDESWKSILHQSKEHHDSEMNNLSFCQSWRM
;
A
#
# COMPACT_ATOMS: atom_id res chain seq x y z
N MET A 1 3.82 -2.81 -16.87
CA MET A 1 4.30 -3.48 -18.10
C MET A 1 4.62 -4.91 -17.70
N GLU A 2 3.84 -5.92 -18.11
CA GLU A 2 4.06 -7.30 -17.65
C GLU A 2 5.35 -7.87 -18.23
N VAL A 3 6.33 -8.12 -17.37
CA VAL A 3 7.49 -8.93 -17.73
C VAL A 3 7.06 -10.39 -17.66
N MET A 4 6.83 -10.97 -18.83
CA MET A 4 6.56 -12.39 -18.99
C MET A 4 7.82 -13.17 -18.59
N LEU A 5 7.79 -13.82 -17.43
CA LEU A 5 8.81 -14.79 -17.03
C LEU A 5 8.93 -15.86 -18.12
N CYS A 6 10.12 -16.01 -18.72
CA CYS A 6 10.37 -17.12 -19.62
C CYS A 6 10.46 -18.40 -18.78
N SER A 7 9.56 -19.35 -19.01
CA SER A 7 9.71 -20.72 -18.50
C SER A 7 10.90 -21.36 -19.19
N LEU A 8 11.87 -21.81 -18.40
CA LEU A 8 13.08 -22.49 -18.89
C LEU A 8 12.97 -24.01 -18.76
N ASP A 9 11.78 -24.50 -18.42
CA ASP A 9 11.52 -25.90 -18.16
C ASP A 9 11.62 -26.69 -19.47
N GLY A 10 12.61 -27.58 -19.55
CA GLY A 10 12.80 -28.44 -20.72
C GLY A 10 13.66 -27.86 -21.83
N GLU A 11 14.30 -26.71 -21.61
CA GLU A 11 15.29 -26.14 -22.54
C GLU A 11 16.44 -27.11 -22.81
N ARG A 12 16.82 -27.24 -24.08
CA ARG A 12 17.85 -28.18 -24.56
C ARG A 12 18.76 -27.52 -25.58
N CYS A 13 20.01 -27.95 -25.62
CA CYS A 13 20.95 -27.50 -26.63
C CYS A 13 20.43 -27.83 -28.05
N GLN A 14 20.43 -26.85 -28.95
CA GLN A 14 19.94 -27.05 -30.32
C GLN A 14 20.78 -28.04 -31.14
N GLU A 15 22.09 -28.14 -30.86
CA GLU A 15 22.98 -29.02 -31.61
C GLU A 15 23.02 -30.46 -31.10
N CYS A 16 23.09 -30.66 -29.78
CA CYS A 16 23.28 -31.99 -29.20
C CYS A 16 22.09 -32.49 -28.36
N ARG A 17 21.03 -31.70 -28.20
CA ARG A 17 19.81 -32.00 -27.42
C ARG A 17 20.04 -32.36 -25.95
N SER A 18 21.24 -32.12 -25.44
CA SER A 18 21.54 -32.27 -24.02
C SER A 18 20.70 -31.28 -23.20
N PRO A 19 20.31 -31.65 -21.97
CA PRO A 19 19.70 -30.69 -21.05
C PRO A 19 20.67 -29.54 -20.79
N VAL A 20 20.14 -28.33 -20.70
CA VAL A 20 20.93 -27.14 -20.33
C VAL A 20 21.50 -27.33 -18.92
N ASP A 21 22.71 -26.84 -18.70
CA ASP A 21 23.37 -26.92 -17.39
C ASP A 21 22.49 -26.28 -16.29
N PRO A 22 22.19 -27.01 -15.19
CA PRO A 22 21.37 -26.49 -14.11
C PRO A 22 21.94 -25.24 -13.43
N GLY A 23 23.26 -25.05 -13.44
CA GLY A 23 23.91 -23.84 -12.93
C GLY A 23 23.55 -22.61 -13.75
N LEU A 24 23.68 -22.70 -15.08
CA LEU A 24 23.25 -21.68 -16.03
C LEU A 24 21.76 -21.34 -15.91
N LEU A 25 20.88 -22.33 -15.74
CA LEU A 25 19.45 -22.11 -15.52
C LEU A 25 19.16 -21.29 -14.25
N LYS A 26 19.84 -21.60 -13.15
CA LYS A 26 19.71 -20.84 -11.89
C LYS A 26 20.20 -19.41 -12.01
N VAL A 27 21.29 -19.18 -12.76
CA VAL A 27 21.80 -17.83 -13.04
C VAL A 27 20.78 -17.04 -13.85
N LEU A 28 20.13 -17.66 -14.85
CA LEU A 28 19.11 -16.99 -15.65
C LEU A 28 17.85 -16.68 -14.84
N GLN A 29 17.39 -17.61 -14.00
CA GLN A 29 16.28 -17.39 -13.06
C GLN A 29 16.58 -16.26 -12.08
N LEU A 30 17.81 -16.21 -11.54
CA LEU A 30 18.24 -15.12 -10.67
C LEU A 30 18.28 -13.78 -11.41
N ALA A 31 18.71 -13.77 -12.68
CA ALA A 31 18.69 -12.56 -13.51
C ALA A 31 17.27 -12.08 -13.80
N GLN A 32 16.31 -13.00 -14.05
CA GLN A 32 14.89 -12.68 -14.21
C GLN A 32 14.32 -12.04 -12.94
N LEU A 33 14.53 -12.66 -11.77
CA LEU A 33 14.11 -12.11 -10.47
C LEU A 33 14.75 -10.75 -10.17
N SER A 34 16.03 -10.59 -10.49
CA SER A 34 16.74 -9.32 -10.30
C SER A 34 16.16 -8.21 -11.18
N MET A 35 15.78 -8.53 -12.42
CA MET A 35 15.14 -7.59 -13.34
C MET A 35 13.74 -7.20 -12.85
N GLU A 36 12.95 -8.16 -12.40
CA GLU A 36 11.63 -7.92 -11.82
C GLU A 36 11.73 -7.02 -10.58
N TRP A 37 12.67 -7.31 -9.68
CA TRP A 37 12.92 -6.47 -8.51
C TRP A 37 13.32 -5.04 -8.89
N LEU A 38 14.21 -4.87 -9.87
CA LEU A 38 14.62 -3.54 -10.34
C LEU A 38 13.46 -2.76 -10.96
N LEU A 39 12.57 -3.43 -11.70
CA LEU A 39 11.37 -2.81 -12.26
C LEU A 39 10.38 -2.42 -11.16
N HIS A 40 10.17 -3.28 -10.17
CA HIS A 40 9.34 -2.94 -9.01
C HIS A 40 9.91 -1.71 -8.27
N CYS A 41 11.22 -1.67 -8.03
CA CYS A 41 11.87 -0.49 -7.46
C CYS A 41 11.68 0.75 -8.34
N GLN A 42 11.81 0.62 -9.66
CA GLN A 42 11.59 1.72 -10.59
C GLN A 42 10.16 2.25 -10.52
N GLU A 43 9.15 1.38 -10.50
CA GLU A 43 7.73 1.75 -10.40
C GLU A 43 7.44 2.46 -9.08
N VAL A 44 7.91 1.90 -7.95
CA VAL A 44 7.75 2.52 -6.62
C VAL A 44 8.45 3.88 -6.54
N LEU A 45 9.68 3.99 -7.04
CA LEU A 45 10.41 5.26 -7.03
C LEU A 45 9.76 6.29 -7.95
N SER A 46 9.22 5.88 -9.10
CA SER A 46 8.53 6.77 -10.03
C SER A 46 7.22 7.30 -9.44
N LEU A 47 6.43 6.44 -8.78
CA LEU A 47 5.20 6.86 -8.09
C LEU A 47 5.51 7.84 -6.94
N ASN A 48 6.55 7.55 -6.15
CA ASN A 48 6.96 8.44 -5.07
C ASN A 48 7.48 9.79 -5.59
N LEU A 49 8.26 9.79 -6.67
CA LEU A 49 8.74 11.01 -7.31
C LEU A 49 7.56 11.85 -7.80
N HIS A 50 6.61 11.23 -8.50
CA HIS A 50 5.44 11.92 -9.00
C HIS A 50 4.60 12.54 -7.87
N ALA A 51 4.37 11.79 -6.78
CA ALA A 51 3.63 12.30 -5.62
C ALA A 51 4.34 13.50 -4.95
N VAL A 52 5.68 13.49 -4.90
CA VAL A 52 6.46 14.62 -4.39
C VAL A 52 6.40 15.81 -5.34
N GLU A 53 6.46 15.60 -6.65
CA GLU A 53 6.33 16.65 -7.66
C GLU A 53 4.94 17.33 -7.60
N GLU A 54 3.87 16.54 -7.47
CA GLU A 54 2.51 17.08 -7.32
C GLU A 54 2.35 17.92 -6.06
N ARG A 55 2.92 17.46 -4.93
CA ARG A 55 2.92 18.24 -3.68
C ARG A 55 3.70 19.54 -3.81
N LEU A 56 4.88 19.50 -4.44
CA LEU A 56 5.70 20.69 -4.66
C LEU A 56 4.97 21.71 -5.54
N GLU A 57 4.26 21.24 -6.58
CA GLU A 57 3.49 22.10 -7.47
C GLU A 57 2.26 22.70 -6.76
N ALA A 58 1.61 21.94 -5.86
CA ALA A 58 0.54 22.47 -5.02
C ALA A 58 1.05 23.55 -4.06
N GLU A 59 2.16 23.31 -3.36
CA GLU A 59 2.79 24.28 -2.46
C GLU A 59 3.25 25.55 -3.23
N ARG A 60 3.78 25.40 -4.45
CA ARG A 60 4.13 26.54 -5.32
C ARG A 60 2.91 27.41 -5.62
N LYS A 61 1.79 26.80 -6.01
CA LYS A 61 0.54 27.52 -6.32
C LYS A 61 -0.01 28.23 -5.08
N GLU A 62 0.04 27.59 -3.92
CA GLU A 62 -0.35 28.22 -2.66
C GLU A 62 0.55 29.42 -2.33
N GLN A 63 1.86 29.27 -2.48
CA GLN A 63 2.82 30.35 -2.28
C GLN A 63 2.56 31.54 -3.22
N GLU A 64 2.31 31.29 -4.50
CA GLU A 64 1.98 32.33 -5.47
C GLU A 64 0.68 33.06 -5.10
N GLN A 65 -0.35 32.33 -4.67
CA GLN A 65 -1.60 32.92 -4.20
C GLN A 65 -1.40 33.78 -2.94
N LEU A 66 -0.60 33.32 -1.98
CA LEU A 66 -0.30 34.08 -0.76
C LEU A 66 0.48 35.35 -1.07
N LEU A 67 1.44 35.31 -2.00
CA LEU A 67 2.19 36.49 -2.44
C LEU A 67 1.28 37.52 -3.13
N GLU A 68 0.35 37.06 -3.96
CA GLU A 68 -0.63 37.94 -4.61
C GLU A 68 -1.56 38.60 -3.57
N GLN A 69 -2.06 37.83 -2.60
CA GLN A 69 -2.86 38.36 -1.49
C GLN A 69 -2.06 39.36 -0.65
N GLN A 70 -0.79 39.08 -0.37
CA GLN A 70 0.08 40.00 0.35
C GLN A 70 0.24 41.32 -0.40
N SER A 71 0.52 41.27 -1.71
CA SER A 71 0.63 42.45 -2.57
C SER A 71 -0.65 43.30 -2.51
N GLN A 72 -1.81 42.67 -2.67
CA GLN A 72 -3.11 43.37 -2.60
C GLN A 72 -3.36 44.01 -1.23
N GLN A 73 -2.95 43.36 -0.14
CA GLN A 73 -3.07 43.95 1.19
C GLN A 73 -2.12 45.12 1.38
N GLU A 74 -0.88 45.03 0.88
CA GLU A 74 0.08 46.14 0.92
C GLU A 74 -0.43 47.36 0.14
N GLU A 75 -1.04 47.16 -1.03
CA GLU A 75 -1.69 48.23 -1.80
C GLU A 75 -2.87 48.85 -1.03
N ARG A 76 -3.70 48.03 -0.39
CA ARG A 76 -4.81 48.51 0.45
C ARG A 76 -4.33 49.34 1.62
N VAL A 77 -3.26 48.92 2.30
CA VAL A 77 -2.67 49.67 3.41
C VAL A 77 -2.17 51.02 2.92
N LYS A 78 -1.43 51.06 1.80
CA LYS A 78 -0.97 52.33 1.19
C LYS A 78 -2.13 53.27 0.86
N ALA A 79 -3.20 52.74 0.24
CA ALA A 79 -4.38 53.55 -0.07
C ALA A 79 -5.06 54.12 1.20
N LEU A 80 -5.14 53.32 2.26
CA LEU A 80 -5.69 53.77 3.54
C LEU A 80 -4.80 54.81 4.23
N GLU A 81 -3.48 54.67 4.14
CA GLU A 81 -2.52 55.67 4.65
C GLU A 81 -2.67 57.00 3.90
N GLU A 82 -2.79 56.97 2.58
CA GLU A 82 -3.05 58.17 1.76
C GLU A 82 -4.38 58.82 2.14
N GLU A 83 -5.45 58.04 2.30
CA GLU A 83 -6.74 58.54 2.77
C GLU A 83 -6.64 59.17 4.17
N LEU A 84 -5.90 58.55 5.09
CA LEU A 84 -5.69 59.08 6.44
C LEU A 84 -4.93 60.41 6.39
N VAL A 85 -3.91 60.53 5.54
CA VAL A 85 -3.20 61.79 5.33
C VAL A 85 -4.14 62.86 4.77
N LEU A 86 -4.98 62.53 3.78
CA LEU A 86 -5.95 63.48 3.21
C LEU A 86 -7.01 63.91 4.24
N LYS A 87 -7.55 62.97 5.02
CA LYS A 87 -8.49 63.26 6.11
C LYS A 87 -7.83 64.11 7.20
N GLY A 88 -6.57 63.84 7.54
CA GLY A 88 -5.78 64.65 8.47
C GLY A 88 -5.63 66.10 8.00
N LYS A 89 -5.30 66.31 6.72
CA LYS A 89 -5.25 67.64 6.10
C LYS A 89 -6.62 68.34 6.15
N LEU A 90 -7.69 67.64 5.79
CA LEU A 90 -9.05 68.19 5.83
C LEU A 90 -9.45 68.61 7.26
N VAL A 91 -9.13 67.80 8.27
CA VAL A 91 -9.39 68.14 9.67
C VAL A 91 -8.60 69.38 10.08
N SER A 92 -7.32 69.47 9.71
CA SER A 92 -6.49 70.65 9.98
C SER A 92 -7.04 71.91 9.30
N ASP A 93 -7.50 71.79 8.05
CA ASP A 93 -8.13 72.89 7.30
C ASP A 93 -9.46 73.31 7.90
N LEU A 94 -10.27 72.36 8.37
CA LEU A 94 -11.53 72.66 9.05
C LEU A 94 -11.29 73.33 10.41
N GLN A 95 -10.29 72.87 11.17
CA GLN A 95 -9.88 73.50 12.42
C GLN A 95 -9.40 74.93 12.20
N SER A 96 -8.61 75.18 11.14
CA SER A 96 -8.18 76.55 10.79
C SER A 96 -9.35 77.43 10.34
N LYS A 97 -10.29 76.92 9.56
CA LYS A 97 -11.51 77.65 9.16
C LYS A 97 -12.43 77.95 10.33
N LEU A 98 -12.54 77.06 11.31
CA LEU A 98 -13.31 77.29 12.53
C LEU A 98 -12.74 78.46 13.35
N LEU A 99 -11.41 78.68 13.30
CA LEU A 99 -10.73 79.81 13.94
C LEU A 99 -10.99 81.16 13.25
N LEU A 100 -11.39 81.18 11.97
CA LEU A 100 -11.80 82.39 11.26
C LEU A 100 -13.34 82.50 11.22
N CYS A 101 -13.97 83.25 12.15
CA CYS A 101 -15.38 83.68 12.15
C CYS A 101 -16.24 83.09 11.00
N SER A 102 -16.69 81.84 11.17
CA SER A 102 -17.12 81.00 10.03
C SER A 102 -18.48 81.40 9.43
N HIS A 103 -19.25 82.26 10.10
CA HIS A 103 -20.64 82.54 9.71
C HIS A 103 -20.77 83.96 9.21
N LYS A 104 -20.51 84.16 7.92
CA LYS A 104 -20.68 85.46 7.25
C LYS A 104 -22.09 85.60 6.69
N CYS A 105 -22.70 86.77 6.85
CA CYS A 105 -23.94 87.09 6.18
C CYS A 105 -23.72 87.12 4.66
N PRO A 106 -24.48 86.36 3.86
CA PRO A 106 -24.31 86.32 2.40
C PRO A 106 -24.68 87.65 1.73
N ILE A 107 -25.48 88.50 2.40
CA ILE A 107 -26.02 89.73 1.82
C ILE A 107 -25.15 90.94 2.18
N CYS A 108 -24.83 91.14 3.47
CA CYS A 108 -24.04 92.30 3.92
C CYS A 108 -22.62 91.95 4.38
N LYS A 109 -22.17 90.70 4.24
CA LYS A 109 -20.80 90.22 4.51
C LYS A 109 -20.30 90.38 5.95
N LYS A 110 -21.17 90.74 6.91
CA LYS A 110 -20.86 90.80 8.35
C LYS A 110 -20.53 89.40 8.87
N GLY A 111 -19.42 89.25 9.60
CA GLY A 111 -18.99 87.99 10.19
C GLY A 111 -19.54 87.79 11.60
N PHE A 112 -19.94 86.56 11.91
CA PHE A 112 -20.45 86.15 13.20
C PHE A 112 -19.70 84.92 13.71
N PHE A 113 -19.51 84.88 15.03
CA PHE A 113 -18.79 83.80 15.71
C PHE A 113 -19.62 82.53 15.89
N THR A 114 -20.95 82.64 15.83
CA THR A 114 -21.89 81.55 16.12
C THR A 114 -23.06 81.62 15.13
N PRO A 115 -23.57 80.50 14.60
CA PRO A 115 -24.62 80.49 13.58
C PRO A 115 -25.94 81.08 14.10
N GLN A 116 -26.19 81.05 15.41
CA GLN A 116 -27.33 81.72 16.04
C GLN A 116 -27.27 83.25 15.86
N PHE A 117 -26.09 83.86 16.03
CA PHE A 117 -25.94 85.30 15.82
C PHE A 117 -26.13 85.70 14.36
N LEU A 118 -25.68 84.86 13.42
CA LEU A 118 -25.98 85.06 12.01
C LEU A 118 -27.48 84.95 11.72
N ARG A 119 -28.17 83.96 12.29
CA ARG A 119 -29.62 83.77 12.11
C ARG A 119 -30.42 84.96 12.63
N SER A 120 -30.16 85.40 13.86
CA SER A 120 -30.80 86.61 14.41
C SER A 120 -30.45 87.89 13.64
N HIS A 121 -29.28 87.94 13.01
CA HIS A 121 -28.94 89.02 12.10
C HIS A 121 -29.75 88.96 10.79
N MET A 122 -29.90 87.77 10.18
CA MET A 122 -30.70 87.57 8.97
C MET A 122 -32.18 87.90 9.23
N GLU A 123 -32.74 87.43 10.35
CA GLU A 123 -34.11 87.74 10.77
C GLU A 123 -34.39 89.25 10.90
N ARG A 124 -33.44 90.03 11.41
CA ARG A 124 -33.64 91.47 11.70
C ARG A 124 -33.27 92.39 10.55
N ARG A 125 -32.33 91.98 9.69
CA ARG A 125 -31.73 92.85 8.66
C ARG A 125 -32.02 92.39 7.23
N HIS A 126 -32.39 91.12 7.05
CA HIS A 126 -32.66 90.48 5.76
C HIS A 126 -33.88 89.54 5.85
N PRO A 127 -35.06 90.07 6.24
CA PRO A 127 -36.22 89.23 6.56
C PRO A 127 -36.76 88.45 5.34
N GLU A 128 -36.76 89.03 4.14
CA GLU A 128 -37.25 88.37 2.92
C GLU A 128 -36.36 87.18 2.49
N ASP A 129 -35.04 87.35 2.58
CA ASP A 129 -34.07 86.29 2.26
C ASP A 129 -34.06 85.19 3.33
N HIS A 130 -34.24 85.56 4.61
CA HIS A 130 -34.37 84.61 5.71
C HIS A 130 -35.58 83.69 5.52
N GLU A 131 -36.71 84.23 5.05
CA GLU A 131 -37.92 83.45 4.80
C GLU A 131 -37.77 82.47 3.63
N SER A 132 -37.10 82.91 2.55
CA SER A 132 -36.77 82.05 1.40
C SER A 132 -35.82 80.91 1.80
N GLN A 133 -34.84 81.19 2.65
CA GLN A 133 -33.91 80.19 3.17
C GLN A 133 -34.61 79.17 4.08
N LEU A 134 -35.58 79.61 4.90
CA LEU A 134 -36.39 78.72 5.73
C LEU A 134 -37.26 77.76 4.89
N GLN A 135 -37.74 78.18 3.73
CA GLN A 135 -38.49 77.33 2.82
C GLN A 135 -37.59 76.24 2.21
N SER A 136 -36.41 76.62 1.70
CA SER A 136 -35.41 75.66 1.19
C SER A 136 -34.93 74.68 2.27
N ASP A 137 -34.71 75.15 3.50
CA ASP A 137 -34.34 74.30 4.64
C ASP A 137 -35.45 73.30 5.00
N ARG A 138 -36.73 73.65 4.82
CA ARG A 138 -37.85 72.71 5.03
C ARG A 138 -37.85 71.62 3.96
N GLU A 139 -37.62 71.96 2.70
CA GLU A 139 -37.50 70.99 1.60
C GLU A 139 -36.29 70.07 1.78
N MET A 140 -35.15 70.62 2.16
CA MET A 140 -33.95 69.82 2.45
C MET A 140 -34.17 68.87 3.63
N LYS A 141 -34.86 69.32 4.68
CA LYS A 141 -35.23 68.46 5.82
C LYS A 141 -36.18 67.33 5.41
N SER A 142 -37.13 67.57 4.51
CA SER A 142 -38.03 66.51 4.02
C SER A 142 -37.24 65.48 3.21
N GLN A 143 -36.33 65.90 2.35
CA GLN A 143 -35.42 65.01 1.62
C GLN A 143 -34.52 64.21 2.55
N ILE A 144 -33.92 64.84 3.56
CA ILE A 144 -33.11 64.16 4.58
C ILE A 144 -33.95 63.11 5.33
N ASN A 145 -35.20 63.42 5.68
CA ASN A 145 -36.07 62.46 6.35
C ASN A 145 -36.42 61.26 5.44
N ASN A 146 -36.69 61.50 4.16
CA ASN A 146 -36.90 60.43 3.18
C ASN A 146 -35.68 59.51 3.06
N LEU A 147 -34.48 60.09 2.91
CA LEU A 147 -33.23 59.32 2.86
C LEU A 147 -32.96 58.55 4.15
N LYS A 148 -33.29 59.12 5.32
CA LYS A 148 -33.19 58.40 6.60
C LYS A 148 -34.11 57.18 6.66
N MET A 149 -35.34 57.32 6.18
CA MET A 149 -36.28 56.19 6.09
C MET A 149 -35.75 55.12 5.15
N GLU A 150 -35.23 55.50 3.98
CA GLU A 150 -34.64 54.57 3.03
C GLU A 150 -33.42 53.83 3.61
N ILE A 151 -32.52 54.55 4.28
CA ILE A 151 -31.37 53.96 4.99
C ILE A 151 -31.85 52.98 6.07
N SER A 152 -32.89 53.32 6.84
CA SER A 152 -33.43 52.39 7.83
C SER A 152 -33.98 51.11 7.20
N GLY A 153 -34.74 51.22 6.10
CA GLY A 153 -35.27 50.07 5.38
C GLY A 153 -34.19 49.21 4.72
N LEU A 154 -33.11 49.84 4.22
CA LEU A 154 -31.95 49.13 3.69
C LEU A 154 -31.19 48.38 4.78
N ARG A 155 -31.01 48.99 5.96
CA ARG A 155 -30.37 48.34 7.11
C ARG A 155 -31.15 47.13 7.57
N GLU A 156 -32.47 47.23 7.69
CA GLU A 156 -33.32 46.10 8.08
C GLU A 156 -33.25 44.95 7.08
N ARG A 157 -33.30 45.24 5.77
CA ARG A 157 -33.10 44.23 4.72
C ARG A 157 -31.72 43.59 4.79
N ASN A 158 -30.67 44.36 5.07
CA ASN A 158 -29.32 43.83 5.19
C ASN A 158 -29.18 42.87 6.39
N VAL A 159 -29.78 43.23 7.53
CA VAL A 159 -29.84 42.34 8.71
C VAL A 159 -30.59 41.05 8.40
N GLN A 160 -31.74 41.12 7.72
CA GLN A 160 -32.49 39.92 7.32
C GLN A 160 -31.71 39.04 6.34
N LEU A 161 -30.99 39.62 5.38
CA LEU A 161 -30.13 38.87 4.46
C LEU A 161 -28.98 38.20 5.20
N GLN A 162 -28.34 38.89 6.15
CA GLN A 162 -27.27 38.33 6.96
C GLN A 162 -27.77 37.14 7.79
N GLN A 163 -28.93 37.26 8.44
CA GLN A 163 -29.54 36.15 9.19
C GLN A 163 -29.84 34.95 8.30
N ASN A 164 -30.35 35.17 7.08
CA ASN A 164 -30.60 34.08 6.13
C ASN A 164 -29.31 33.39 5.67
N LEU A 165 -28.25 34.16 5.42
CA LEU A 165 -26.93 33.62 5.09
C LEU A 165 -26.39 32.76 6.25
N ASP A 166 -26.44 33.27 7.48
CA ASP A 166 -25.96 32.54 8.66
C ASP A 166 -26.72 31.21 8.85
N LEU A 167 -28.05 31.22 8.64
CA LEU A 167 -28.87 30.00 8.67
C LEU A 167 -28.49 29.01 7.55
N LYS A 168 -28.23 29.51 6.33
CA LYS A 168 -27.80 28.67 5.21
C LYS A 168 -26.43 28.05 5.43
N THR A 169 -25.46 28.84 5.91
CA THR A 169 -24.13 28.34 6.27
C THR A 169 -24.20 27.33 7.40
N ALA A 170 -25.06 27.53 8.41
CA ALA A 170 -25.28 26.56 9.47
C ALA A 170 -25.91 25.25 8.94
N GLN A 171 -26.82 25.35 7.97
CA GLN A 171 -27.41 24.19 7.30
C GLN A 171 -26.38 23.42 6.48
N GLU A 172 -25.54 24.12 5.70
CA GLU A 172 -24.47 23.51 4.89
C GLU A 172 -23.46 22.76 5.77
N LYS A 173 -23.02 23.37 6.87
CA LYS A 173 -22.11 22.71 7.83
C LYS A 173 -22.70 21.43 8.44
N ARG A 174 -24.02 21.39 8.66
CA ARG A 174 -24.70 20.17 9.15
C ARG A 174 -24.69 19.08 8.09
N LEU A 175 -25.02 19.41 6.85
CA LEU A 175 -25.01 18.46 5.73
C LEU A 175 -23.60 17.93 5.45
N GLU A 176 -22.58 18.80 5.55
CA GLU A 176 -21.18 18.41 5.43
C GLU A 176 -20.77 17.43 6.53
N SER A 177 -21.11 17.73 7.79
CA SER A 177 -20.86 16.80 8.90
C SER A 177 -21.59 15.46 8.76
N GLU A 178 -22.81 15.46 8.23
CA GLU A 178 -23.57 14.23 7.97
C GLU A 178 -22.92 13.40 6.84
N LEU A 179 -22.46 14.07 5.78
CA LEU A 179 -21.74 13.43 4.68
C LEU A 179 -20.42 12.82 5.16
N ASP A 180 -19.67 13.53 5.99
CA ASP A 180 -18.40 13.03 6.55
C ASP A 180 -18.63 11.85 7.49
N HIS A 181 -19.69 11.90 8.30
CA HIS A 181 -20.09 10.77 9.13
C HIS A 181 -20.43 9.54 8.29
N PHE A 182 -21.21 9.73 7.21
CA PHE A 182 -21.55 8.65 6.29
C PHE A 182 -20.31 8.05 5.61
N LYS A 183 -19.39 8.89 5.11
CA LYS A 183 -18.11 8.43 4.54
C LYS A 183 -17.29 7.64 5.54
N ALA A 184 -17.19 8.11 6.78
CA ALA A 184 -16.47 7.41 7.84
C ALA A 184 -17.10 6.05 8.17
N GLU A 185 -18.43 5.97 8.21
CA GLU A 185 -19.13 4.71 8.46
C GLU A 185 -18.90 3.71 7.31
N GLU A 186 -19.00 4.15 6.06
CA GLU A 186 -18.76 3.30 4.89
C GLU A 186 -17.29 2.84 4.80
N MET A 187 -16.32 3.70 5.10
CA MET A 187 -14.91 3.30 5.19
C MET A 187 -14.71 2.23 6.27
N ALA A 188 -15.29 2.42 7.47
CA ALA A 188 -15.19 1.43 8.54
C ALA A 188 -15.89 0.10 8.19
N ARG A 189 -16.98 0.14 7.41
CA ARG A 189 -17.62 -1.08 6.88
C ARG A 189 -16.72 -1.79 5.89
N PHE A 190 -16.10 -1.07 4.96
CA PHE A 190 -15.19 -1.63 3.98
C PHE A 190 -13.96 -2.27 4.65
N GLU A 191 -13.36 -1.61 5.63
CA GLU A 191 -12.23 -2.16 6.41
C GLU A 191 -12.61 -3.45 7.14
N ARG A 192 -13.80 -3.51 7.75
CA ARG A 192 -14.30 -4.75 8.38
C ARG A 192 -14.42 -5.89 7.39
N VAL A 193 -15.01 -5.65 6.21
CA VAL A 193 -15.12 -6.68 5.17
C VAL A 193 -13.75 -7.13 4.67
N GLN A 194 -12.82 -6.20 4.47
CA GLN A 194 -11.47 -6.53 4.01
C GLN A 194 -10.71 -7.36 5.06
N THR A 195 -10.77 -6.98 6.33
CA THR A 195 -10.12 -7.71 7.42
C THR A 195 -10.73 -9.10 7.63
N ASP A 196 -12.06 -9.24 7.55
CA ASP A 196 -12.72 -10.54 7.65
C ASP A 196 -12.40 -11.45 6.44
N SER A 197 -12.30 -10.87 5.24
CA SER A 197 -11.84 -11.58 4.04
C SER A 197 -10.39 -12.07 4.18
N ALA A 198 -9.48 -11.19 4.64
CA ALA A 198 -8.08 -11.56 4.88
C ALA A 198 -7.95 -12.67 5.93
N ARG A 199 -8.69 -12.58 7.04
CA ARG A 199 -8.75 -13.64 8.06
C ARG A 199 -9.26 -14.96 7.49
N SER A 200 -10.27 -14.91 6.62
CA SER A 200 -10.82 -16.11 5.99
C SER A 200 -9.81 -16.77 5.05
N GLN A 201 -9.05 -15.97 4.29
CA GLN A 201 -7.97 -16.45 3.43
C GLN A 201 -6.83 -17.06 4.25
N GLU A 202 -6.41 -16.41 5.33
CA GLU A 202 -5.39 -16.92 6.25
C GLU A 202 -5.80 -18.27 6.84
N GLN A 203 -7.05 -18.42 7.28
CA GLN A 203 -7.57 -19.70 7.77
C GLN A 203 -7.55 -20.79 6.70
N LEU A 204 -7.81 -20.45 5.43
CA LEU A 204 -7.73 -21.41 4.32
C LEU A 204 -6.29 -21.85 4.07
N LEU A 205 -5.35 -20.90 4.07
CA LEU A 205 -3.91 -21.18 3.90
C LEU A 205 -3.40 -22.09 5.01
N LEU A 206 -3.73 -21.81 6.27
CA LEU A 206 -3.35 -22.66 7.40
C LEU A 206 -3.90 -24.09 7.28
N LYS A 207 -5.14 -24.26 6.79
CA LYS A 207 -5.71 -25.59 6.53
C LYS A 207 -4.97 -26.32 5.42
N LEU A 208 -4.61 -25.63 4.34
CA LEU A 208 -3.82 -26.21 3.24
C LEU A 208 -2.44 -26.63 3.71
N GLU A 209 -1.76 -25.82 4.51
CA GLU A 209 -0.46 -26.17 5.11
C GLU A 209 -0.55 -27.41 6.00
N GLN A 210 -1.59 -27.53 6.81
CA GLN A 210 -1.83 -28.73 7.62
C GLN A 210 -2.05 -29.97 6.74
N GLN A 211 -2.84 -29.85 5.67
CA GLN A 211 -3.07 -30.94 4.73
C GLN A 211 -1.80 -31.39 4.01
N LEU A 212 -0.94 -30.43 3.62
CA LEU A 212 0.35 -30.72 3.00
C LEU A 212 1.26 -31.49 3.97
N LYS A 213 1.38 -31.04 5.23
CA LYS A 213 2.17 -31.75 6.25
C LYS A 213 1.67 -33.18 6.50
N GLU A 214 0.35 -33.37 6.51
CA GLU A 214 -0.25 -34.70 6.66
C GLU A 214 0.02 -35.59 5.42
N GLN A 215 0.07 -35.02 4.22
CA GLN A 215 0.45 -35.74 3.01
C GLN A 215 1.93 -36.09 2.99
N GLU A 216 2.82 -35.16 3.34
CA GLU A 216 4.26 -35.40 3.46
C GLU A 216 4.54 -36.56 4.42
N LYS A 217 3.93 -36.53 5.62
CA LYS A 217 4.08 -37.61 6.60
C LYS A 217 3.57 -38.95 6.09
N ARG A 218 2.48 -38.96 5.31
CA ARG A 218 1.96 -40.18 4.67
C ARG A 218 2.96 -40.72 3.65
N LEU A 219 3.45 -39.88 2.75
CA LEU A 219 4.45 -40.26 1.74
C LEU A 219 5.74 -40.76 2.39
N GLU A 220 6.21 -40.13 3.47
CA GLU A 220 7.36 -40.61 4.25
C GLU A 220 7.12 -42.00 4.83
N SER A 221 5.92 -42.26 5.36
CA SER A 221 5.56 -43.58 5.90
C SER A 221 5.46 -44.65 4.81
N GLU A 222 4.87 -44.32 3.66
CA GLU A 222 4.77 -45.21 2.50
C GLU A 222 6.16 -45.54 1.94
N LEU A 223 7.03 -44.53 1.83
CA LEU A 223 8.42 -44.72 1.42
C LEU A 223 9.19 -45.59 2.42
N GLY A 224 8.96 -45.40 3.71
CA GLY A 224 9.54 -46.24 4.77
C GLY A 224 9.09 -47.70 4.66
N HIS A 225 7.78 -47.94 4.46
CA HIS A 225 7.23 -49.27 4.26
C HIS A 225 7.80 -49.93 2.99
N PHE A 226 7.84 -49.19 1.87
CA PHE A 226 8.40 -49.67 0.61
C PHE A 226 9.86 -50.12 0.78
N LYS A 227 10.70 -49.29 1.42
CA LYS A 227 12.10 -49.62 1.72
C LYS A 227 12.22 -50.86 2.61
N ALA A 228 11.39 -50.98 3.64
CA ALA A 228 11.40 -52.15 4.52
C ALA A 228 10.99 -53.44 3.78
N GLU A 229 9.96 -53.36 2.92
CA GLU A 229 9.52 -54.48 2.11
C GLU A 229 10.57 -54.90 1.09
N GLU A 230 11.24 -53.94 0.44
CA GLU A 230 12.34 -54.18 -0.50
C GLU A 230 13.54 -54.83 0.20
N MET A 231 13.95 -54.35 1.38
CA MET A 231 15.00 -54.99 2.18
C MET A 231 14.63 -56.42 2.56
N ALA A 232 13.41 -56.65 3.05
CA ALA A 232 12.94 -57.99 3.41
C ALA A 232 12.87 -58.94 2.20
N ARG A 233 12.52 -58.43 1.00
CA ARG A 233 12.60 -59.20 -0.25
C ARG A 233 14.04 -59.58 -0.59
N PHE A 234 14.96 -58.64 -0.47
CA PHE A 234 16.38 -58.89 -0.74
C PHE A 234 16.98 -59.93 0.23
N GLU A 235 16.67 -59.82 1.52
CA GLU A 235 17.09 -60.81 2.53
C GLU A 235 16.54 -62.20 2.22
N ARG A 236 15.24 -62.32 1.86
CA ARG A 236 14.65 -63.61 1.46
C ARG A 236 15.39 -64.24 0.29
N VAL A 237 15.67 -63.46 -0.76
CA VAL A 237 16.41 -63.94 -1.94
C VAL A 237 17.81 -64.41 -1.56
N GLN A 238 18.52 -63.70 -0.68
CA GLN A 238 19.82 -64.16 -0.18
C GLN A 238 19.71 -65.46 0.61
N THR A 239 18.74 -65.56 1.53
CA THR A 239 18.56 -66.77 2.34
C THR A 239 18.18 -67.99 1.51
N ASP A 240 17.31 -67.83 0.51
CA ASP A 240 16.89 -68.90 -0.39
C ASP A 240 18.07 -69.36 -1.28
N SER A 241 18.90 -68.42 -1.74
CA SER A 241 20.13 -68.72 -2.47
C SER A 241 21.13 -69.48 -1.60
N ALA A 242 21.39 -69.02 -0.37
CA ALA A 242 22.29 -69.68 0.57
C ALA A 242 21.81 -71.10 0.92
N ARG A 243 20.51 -71.27 1.18
CA ARG A 243 19.90 -72.59 1.44
C ARG A 243 20.02 -73.52 0.24
N SER A 244 19.85 -73.00 -0.97
CA SER A 244 20.02 -73.79 -2.21
C SER A 244 21.48 -74.22 -2.40
N GLN A 245 22.45 -73.36 -2.10
CA GLN A 245 23.87 -73.69 -2.13
C GLN A 245 24.22 -74.75 -1.09
N GLU A 246 23.71 -74.64 0.13
CA GLU A 246 23.91 -75.62 1.21
C GLU A 246 23.36 -77.00 0.83
N GLN A 247 22.16 -77.05 0.23
CA GLN A 247 21.60 -78.31 -0.29
C GLN A 247 22.46 -78.96 -1.37
N LEU A 248 23.08 -78.16 -2.25
CA LEU A 248 24.00 -78.67 -3.27
C LEU A 248 25.29 -79.22 -2.64
N LEU A 249 25.84 -78.53 -1.63
CA LEU A 249 27.01 -79.00 -0.89
C LEU A 249 26.73 -80.33 -0.18
N LEU A 250 25.59 -80.46 0.51
CA LEU A 250 25.21 -81.71 1.16
C LEU A 250 25.07 -82.88 0.17
N LYS A 251 24.50 -82.63 -1.01
CA LYS A 251 24.42 -83.65 -2.07
C LYS A 251 25.81 -84.07 -2.57
N LEU A 252 26.71 -83.12 -2.78
CA LEU A 252 28.09 -83.41 -3.18
C LEU A 252 28.83 -84.21 -2.10
N GLU A 253 28.67 -83.84 -0.82
CA GLU A 253 29.25 -84.60 0.30
C GLU A 253 28.74 -86.04 0.35
N GLN A 254 27.43 -86.25 0.12
CA GLN A 254 26.86 -87.59 0.07
C GLN A 254 27.44 -88.40 -1.10
N GLN A 255 27.56 -87.81 -2.29
CA GLN A 255 28.19 -88.47 -3.44
C GLN A 255 29.64 -88.83 -3.18
N LEU A 256 30.41 -87.96 -2.52
CA LEU A 256 31.79 -88.24 -2.15
C LEU A 256 31.89 -89.40 -1.15
N LYS A 257 30.97 -89.49 -0.17
CA LYS A 257 30.91 -90.63 0.75
C LYS A 257 30.57 -91.94 0.04
N GLU A 258 29.62 -91.92 -0.89
CA GLU A 258 29.26 -93.08 -1.69
C GLU A 258 30.45 -93.55 -2.56
N GLN A 259 31.20 -92.61 -3.14
CA GLN A 259 32.43 -92.94 -3.86
C GLN A 259 33.49 -93.52 -2.93
N ASP A 260 33.72 -92.93 -1.76
CA ASP A 260 34.71 -93.43 -0.78
C ASP A 260 34.40 -94.87 -0.34
N GLU A 261 33.14 -95.18 -0.02
CA GLU A 261 32.72 -96.55 0.30
C GLU A 261 32.85 -97.52 -0.89
N SER A 262 32.54 -97.06 -2.11
CA SER A 262 32.79 -97.84 -3.33
C SER A 262 34.27 -98.15 -3.52
N TRP A 263 35.14 -97.15 -3.37
CA TRP A 263 36.59 -97.33 -3.46
C TRP A 263 37.12 -98.27 -2.38
N LYS A 264 36.64 -98.17 -1.14
CA LYS A 264 36.99 -99.13 -0.06
C LYS A 264 36.59 -100.55 -0.41
N SER A 265 35.40 -100.74 -0.98
CA SER A 265 34.92 -102.07 -1.42
C SER A 265 35.76 -102.64 -2.56
N ILE A 266 36.10 -101.82 -3.57
CA ILE A 266 37.00 -102.21 -4.67
C ILE A 266 38.39 -102.58 -4.12
N LEU A 267 38.92 -101.80 -3.17
CA LEU A 267 40.21 -102.07 -2.55
C LEU A 267 40.18 -103.38 -1.75
N HIS A 268 39.08 -103.65 -1.04
CA HIS A 268 38.86 -104.90 -0.31
C HIS A 268 38.80 -106.10 -1.26
N GLN A 269 38.02 -106.03 -2.35
CA GLN A 269 37.97 -107.08 -3.36
C GLN A 269 39.32 -107.32 -4.03
N SER A 270 40.05 -106.24 -4.36
CA SER A 270 41.39 -106.35 -4.93
C SER A 270 42.36 -107.03 -3.96
N LYS A 271 42.24 -106.76 -2.66
CA LYS A 271 43.04 -107.39 -1.61
C LYS A 271 42.68 -108.87 -1.46
N GLU A 272 41.40 -109.22 -1.41
CA GLU A 272 40.94 -110.62 -1.36
C GLU A 272 41.40 -111.41 -2.60
N HIS A 273 41.31 -110.79 -3.78
CA HIS A 273 41.82 -111.39 -5.02
C HIS A 273 43.32 -111.65 -4.92
N HIS A 274 44.10 -110.66 -4.46
CA HIS A 274 45.54 -110.82 -4.25
C HIS A 274 45.87 -111.92 -3.24
N ASP A 275 45.18 -111.96 -2.10
CA ASP A 275 45.37 -113.00 -1.07
C ASP A 275 45.00 -114.40 -1.61
N SER A 276 43.97 -114.49 -2.47
CA SER A 276 43.58 -115.73 -3.15
C SER A 276 44.62 -116.20 -4.17
N GLU A 277 45.22 -115.28 -4.94
CA GLU A 277 46.30 -115.58 -5.88
C GLU A 277 47.58 -116.00 -5.14
N MET A 278 47.92 -115.33 -4.04
CA MET A 278 49.07 -115.70 -3.20
C MET A 278 48.88 -117.09 -2.56
N ASN A 279 47.67 -117.40 -2.08
CA ASN A 279 47.35 -118.75 -1.60
C ASN A 279 47.43 -119.80 -2.72
N ASN A 280 46.95 -119.50 -3.92
CA ASN A 280 47.07 -120.41 -5.07
C ASN A 280 48.53 -120.61 -5.51
N LEU A 281 49.37 -119.57 -5.45
CA LEU A 281 50.81 -119.67 -5.69
C LEU A 281 51.51 -120.50 -4.61
N SER A 282 51.09 -120.39 -3.34
CA SER A 282 51.58 -121.24 -2.26
C SER A 282 51.17 -122.72 -2.44
N PHE A 283 49.97 -122.96 -2.98
CA PHE A 283 49.47 -124.31 -3.29
C PHE A 283 50.21 -124.95 -4.47
N CYS A 284 50.55 -124.18 -5.50
CA CYS A 284 51.36 -124.63 -6.65
C CYS A 284 52.83 -124.91 -6.31
N GLN A 285 53.37 -124.33 -5.23
CA GLN A 285 54.71 -124.66 -4.74
C GLN A 285 54.76 -125.94 -3.88
N SER A 286 53.62 -126.40 -3.34
CA SER A 286 53.55 -127.62 -2.52
C SER A 286 53.38 -128.93 -3.31
N TRP A 287 53.12 -128.87 -4.62
CA TRP A 287 52.93 -130.04 -5.51
C TRP A 287 54.11 -130.29 -6.47
N ARG A 288 55.26 -129.69 -6.19
CA ARG A 288 56.52 -129.94 -6.92
C ARG A 288 57.60 -130.42 -5.94
N MET A 289 57.36 -131.54 -5.27
CA MET A 289 58.37 -132.42 -4.65
C MET A 289 57.90 -133.86 -4.71
#